data_AF-F0XWC8-F1
#
_entry.id   AF-F0XWC8-F1
#
_cell.length_a   1.000
_cell.length_b   1.000
_cell.length_c   1.000
_cell.angle_alpha   90.00
_cell.angle_beta   90.00
_cell.angle_gamma   90.00
#
_symmetry.space_group_name_H-M   'P 1'
#
loop_
_entity.id
_entity.type
_entity.pdbx_description
1 polymer ?
#
loop_
_entity_poly.entity_id
_entity_poly.type
_entity_poly.pdbx_seq_one_letter_code
_entity_poly.pdbx_strand_id
1 'polypeptide(L)' 'WLAIDGRAVDVTDFADQHPGGGELLLEFAGRDASHAYASYPHSFFARDLLDRFVAFD' A
#
# COMPACT_ATOMS: atom_id res chain seq x y z
N TRP A 1 0.08 -7.91 1.29
CA TRP A 1 0.92 -7.91 0.08
C TRP A 1 0.17 -7.24 -1.06
N LEU A 2 0.79 -6.25 -1.68
CA LEU A 2 0.27 -5.45 -2.79
C LEU A 2 1.40 -5.23 -3.80
N ALA A 3 1.08 -5.00 -5.06
CA ALA A 3 2.01 -4.40 -6.00
C ALA A 3 1.68 -2.90 -6.16
N ILE A 4 2.66 -2.02 -5.96
CA ILE A 4 2.51 -0.56 -6.11
C ILE A 4 3.72 -0.04 -6.90
N ASP A 5 3.45 0.52 -8.07
CA ASP A 5 4.44 1.04 -9.02
C ASP A 5 5.55 0.02 -9.34
N GLY A 6 5.14 -1.23 -9.58
CA GLY A 6 6.05 -2.35 -9.89
C GLY A 6 6.74 -2.97 -8.68
N ARG A 7 6.62 -2.39 -7.48
CA ARG A 7 7.25 -2.88 -6.24
C ARG A 7 6.29 -3.77 -5.47
N ALA A 8 6.80 -4.87 -4.89
CA ALA A 8 6.04 -5.71 -3.99
C ALA A 8 6.10 -5.15 -2.57
N VAL A 9 4.95 -4.84 -1.97
CA VAL A 9 4.82 -4.19 -0.66
C VAL A 9 4.10 -5.11 0.31
N ASP A 10 4.75 -5.42 1.44
CA ASP A 10 4.15 -6.18 2.53
C ASP A 10 3.52 -5.26 3.58
N VAL A 11 2.20 -5.11 3.49
CA VAL A 11 1.38 -4.32 4.42
C VAL A 11 0.73 -5.17 5.52
N THR A 12 1.17 -6.41 5.75
CA THR A 12 0.49 -7.34 6.68
C THR A 12 0.36 -6.75 8.09
N ASP A 13 1.44 -6.22 8.65
CA ASP A 13 1.43 -5.60 9.99
C ASP A 13 0.88 -4.16 10.00
N PHE A 14 0.71 -3.56 8.81
CA PHE A 14 0.19 -2.20 8.65
C PHE A 14 -1.32 -2.16 8.46
N ALA A 15 -1.97 -3.29 8.16
CA ALA A 15 -3.37 -3.34 7.74
C ALA A 15 -4.31 -2.61 8.73
N ASP A 16 -4.16 -2.87 10.03
CA ASP A 16 -4.98 -2.27 11.09
C ASP A 16 -4.63 -0.80 11.39
N GLN A 17 -3.49 -0.33 10.89
CA GLN A 17 -3.00 1.04 11.10
C GLN A 17 -3.28 1.94 9.89
N HIS A 18 -3.77 1.37 8.78
CA HIS A 18 -4.01 2.11 7.55
C HIS A 18 -5.14 3.14 7.75
N PRO A 19 -4.88 4.46 7.62
CA PRO A 19 -5.89 5.48 7.86
C PRO A 19 -7.09 5.42 6.91
N GLY A 20 -6.92 4.82 5.72
CA GLY A 20 -7.99 4.59 4.76
C GLY A 20 -8.86 3.38 5.05
N GLY A 21 -8.55 2.60 6.10
CA GLY A 21 -9.23 1.35 6.44
C GLY A 21 -8.47 0.12 5.96
N GLY A 22 -8.35 -0.89 6.83
CA GLY A 22 -7.67 -2.15 6.52
C GLY A 22 -8.42 -2.99 5.47
N GLU A 23 -9.75 -2.87 5.41
CA GLU A 23 -10.58 -3.56 4.42
C GLU A 23 -10.20 -3.20 2.98
N LEU A 24 -9.79 -1.96 2.71
CA LEU A 24 -9.33 -1.56 1.37
C LEU A 24 -8.04 -2.29 1.00
N LEU A 25 -7.12 -2.51 1.93
CA LEU A 25 -5.89 -3.26 1.66
C LEU A 25 -6.20 -4.73 1.35
N LEU A 26 -7.22 -5.29 1.99
CA LEU A 26 -7.68 -6.67 1.74
C LEU A 26 -8.36 -6.81 0.36
N GLU A 27 -9.11 -5.82 -0.10
CA GLU A 27 -9.73 -5.81 -1.44
C GLU A 27 -8.69 -5.91 -2.57
N PHE A 28 -7.51 -5.31 -2.34
CA PHE A 28 -6.40 -5.33 -3.27
C PHE A 28 -5.32 -6.37 -2.95
N ALA A 29 -5.52 -7.23 -1.94
CA ALA A 29 -4.52 -8.20 -1.52
C ALA A 29 -4.06 -9.11 -2.68
N GLY A 30 -2.75 -9.19 -2.89
CA GLY A 30 -2.13 -9.97 -3.96
C GLY A 30 -2.28 -9.37 -5.37
N ARG A 31 -2.75 -8.13 -5.49
CA ARG A 31 -3.01 -7.45 -6.78
C ARG A 31 -2.16 -6.19 -6.93
N ASP A 32 -2.09 -5.71 -8.16
CA ASP A 32 -1.59 -4.38 -8.46
C ASP A 32 -2.61 -3.32 -8.01
N ALA A 33 -2.19 -2.49 -7.06
CA ALA A 33 -2.94 -1.41 -6.46
C ALA A 33 -2.43 -0.02 -6.89
N SER A 34 -1.52 0.08 -7.87
CA SER A 34 -0.86 1.34 -8.26
C SER A 34 -1.86 2.43 -8.63
N HIS A 35 -2.86 2.10 -9.46
CA HIS A 35 -3.90 3.06 -9.84
C HIS A 35 -4.77 3.49 -8.65
N ALA A 36 -5.16 2.55 -7.78
CA ALA A 36 -5.93 2.85 -6.59
C ALA A 36 -5.13 3.76 -5.65
N TYR A 37 -3.88 3.41 -5.37
CA TYR A 37 -2.96 4.19 -4.55
C TYR A 37 -2.79 5.63 -5.07
N ALA A 38 -2.64 5.80 -6.39
CA ALA A 38 -2.52 7.12 -7.03
C ALA A 38 -3.83 7.92 -7.06
N SER A 39 -4.99 7.26 -7.06
CA SER A 39 -6.31 7.92 -7.06
C SER A 39 -6.70 8.53 -5.71
N TYR A 40 -6.06 8.09 -4.62
CA TYR A 40 -6.24 8.67 -3.29
C TYR A 40 -5.12 9.65 -2.94
N PRO A 41 -5.43 10.78 -2.28
CA PRO A 41 -4.43 11.80 -1.94
C PRO A 41 -3.59 11.37 -0.72
N HIS A 42 -2.72 10.37 -0.91
CA HIS A 42 -1.70 10.01 0.06
C HIS A 42 -0.73 11.17 0.25
N SER A 43 -0.50 11.55 1.52
CA SER A 43 0.42 12.62 1.87
C SER A 43 1.87 12.27 1.51
N PHE A 44 2.75 13.26 1.47
CA PHE A 44 4.19 13.01 1.29
C PHE A 44 4.72 12.01 2.33
N PHE A 45 4.32 12.14 3.59
CA PHE A 45 4.70 11.19 4.64
C PHE A 45 4.19 9.76 4.36
N ALA A 46 2.95 9.60 3.85
CA ALA A 46 2.44 8.28 3.50
C ALA A 46 3.21 7.63 2.34
N ARG A 47 3.68 8.45 1.39
CA ARG A 47 4.53 7.99 0.28
C ARG A 47 5.90 7.56 0.77
N ASP A 48 6.53 8.32 1.66
CA ASP A 48 7.81 7.91 2.26
C ASP A 48 7.65 6.68 3.17
N LEU A 49 6.51 6.57 3.86
CA LEU A 49 6.20 5.41 4.71
C LEU A 49 6.08 4.12 3.88
N LEU A 50 5.56 4.20 2.66
CA LEU A 50 5.44 3.05 1.76
C LEU A 50 6.77 2.32 1.57
N ASP A 51 7.87 3.06 1.47
CA ASP A 51 9.20 2.51 1.25
C ASP A 51 9.66 1.60 2.39
N ARG A 52 9.13 1.78 3.61
CA ARG A 52 9.42 0.89 4.75
C ARG A 52 8.79 -0.50 4.63
N PHE A 53 7.81 -0.65 3.75
CA PHE A 53 7.06 -1.88 3.55
C PHE A 53 7.40 -2.56 2.22
N VAL A 54 8.29 -1.98 1.40
CA VAL A 54 8.77 -2.61 0.17
C VAL A 54 9.60 -3.86 0.51
N ALA A 55 9.15 -5.01 0.02
CA ALA A 55 9.82 -6.29 0.19
C ALA A 55 10.72 -6.63 -1.02
N PHE A 56 10.32 -6.21 -2.23
CA PHE A 56 11.06 -6.41 -3.49
C PHE A 56 10.80 -5.25 -4.47
N ASP A 57 11.81 -4.88 -5.26
CA ASP A 57 11.80 -3.80 -6.25
C ASP A 57 12.20 -4.24 -7.67
#